data_AF-A0A2E8M011-F1
#
_entry.id   AF-A0A2E8M011-F1
#
_cell.length_a   1.000
_cell.length_b   1.000
_cell.length_c   1.000
_cell.angle_alpha   90.00
_cell.angle_beta   90.00
_cell.angle_gamma   90.00
#
_symmetry.space_group_name_H-M   'P 1'
#
loop_
_entity.id
_entity.type
_entity.pdbx_description
1 polymer ?
#
loop_
_entity_poly.entity_id
_entity_poly.type
_entity_poly.pdbx_seq_one_letter_code
_entity_poly.pdbx_strand_id
1 'polypeptide(L)'
;MLLGEDDTIIATGSPGGSRIINIVLQLVSNIIDHGMNVAKATQTTRFHHQWLPDELRIEDGLEQETTARLVKWGHIVRPTGPIGSTQTVMMSKGVFQGASDPRIGGALTLGLSGNSFLQDKVLPRE
;
A
#
# COMPACT_ATOMS: atom_id res chain seq x y z
N MET A 1 11.69 -3.59 4.89
CA MET A 1 11.82 -4.84 4.12
C MET A 1 11.39 -5.99 5.02
N LEU A 2 10.60 -6.93 4.52
CA LEU A 2 10.26 -8.19 5.18
C LEU A 2 10.85 -9.35 4.40
N LEU A 3 11.29 -10.38 5.11
CA LEU A 3 11.88 -11.60 4.57
C LEU A 3 11.05 -12.78 5.08
N GLY A 4 10.46 -13.54 4.17
CA GLY A 4 9.75 -14.79 4.44
C GLY A 4 10.68 -15.99 4.34
N GLU A 5 10.27 -17.11 4.95
CA GLU A 5 11.03 -18.37 4.92
C GLU A 5 11.04 -19.04 3.53
N ASP A 6 10.08 -18.71 2.67
CA ASP A 6 9.91 -19.24 1.31
C ASP A 6 10.60 -18.37 0.24
N ASP A 7 11.65 -17.66 0.63
CA ASP A 7 12.34 -16.62 -0.16
C ASP A 7 11.42 -15.46 -0.58
N THR A 8 10.25 -15.29 0.05
CA THR A 8 9.41 -14.11 -0.19
C THR A 8 10.10 -12.87 0.35
N ILE A 9 10.19 -11.81 -0.45
CA ILE A 9 10.76 -10.53 -0.05
C ILE A 9 9.74 -9.43 -0.31
N ILE A 10 9.47 -8.59 0.67
CA ILE A 10 8.61 -7.40 0.52
C ILE A 10 9.43 -6.15 0.82
N ALA A 11 9.61 -5.31 -0.19
CA ALA A 11 10.16 -3.96 -0.06
C ALA A 11 9.01 -2.96 -0.21
N THR A 12 8.71 -2.23 0.87
CA THR A 12 7.63 -1.24 0.90
C THR A 12 8.02 -0.01 1.71
N GLY A 13 7.32 1.10 1.45
CA GLY A 13 7.37 2.34 2.20
C GLY A 13 6.31 3.31 1.70
N SER A 14 6.04 4.36 2.46
CA SER A 14 5.08 5.41 2.10
C SER A 14 5.48 6.74 2.76
N PRO A 15 5.20 7.89 2.15
CA PRO A 15 5.13 9.16 2.88
C PRO A 15 3.89 9.18 3.80
N GLY A 16 3.82 10.15 4.73
CA GLY A 16 2.62 10.33 5.56
C GLY A 16 2.85 10.85 6.99
N GLY A 17 4.10 11.06 7.42
CA GLY A 17 4.41 11.47 8.80
C GLY A 17 4.02 10.40 9.82
N SER A 18 3.24 10.76 10.83
CA SER A 18 2.75 9.81 11.86
C SER A 18 1.96 8.63 11.30
N ARG A 19 1.35 8.79 10.11
CA ARG A 19 0.57 7.74 9.44
C ARG A 19 1.40 6.61 8.85
N ILE A 20 2.70 6.82 8.63
CA ILE A 20 3.59 5.84 7.97
C ILE A 20 3.53 4.49 8.67
N ILE A 21 3.49 4.50 10.00
CA ILE A 21 3.44 3.29 10.83
C ILE A 21 2.20 2.46 10.49
N ASN A 22 1.00 3.06 10.52
CA ASN A 22 -0.23 2.34 10.22
C ASN A 22 -0.38 1.99 8.73
N ILE A 23 0.14 2.82 7.82
CA ILE A 23 0.11 2.52 6.37
C ILE A 23 0.90 1.23 6.09
N VAL A 24 2.14 1.15 6.58
CA VAL A 24 2.99 -0.02 6.36
C VAL A 24 2.41 -1.25 7.08
N LEU A 25 1.92 -1.08 8.31
CA LEU A 25 1.24 -2.16 9.06
C LEU A 25 0.07 -2.76 8.27
N GLN A 26 -0.83 -1.92 7.76
CA GLN A 26 -2.00 -2.37 7.01
C GLN A 26 -1.60 -3.08 5.71
N LEU A 27 -0.60 -2.56 4.99
CA LEU A 27 -0.12 -3.21 3.77
C LEU A 27 0.45 -4.60 4.06
N VAL A 28 1.28 -4.72 5.11
CA VAL A 28 1.88 -6.00 5.52
C VAL A 28 0.79 -6.99 5.94
N SER A 29 -0.15 -6.56 6.79
CA SER A 29 -1.27 -7.39 7.23
C SER A 29 -2.17 -7.81 6.06
N ASN A 30 -2.45 -6.91 5.12
CA ASN A 30 -3.19 -7.23 3.90
C ASN A 30 -2.51 -8.33 3.07
N ILE A 31 -1.17 -8.29 2.95
CA ILE A 31 -0.43 -9.31 2.20
C ILE A 31 -0.38 -10.63 2.96
N ILE A 32 0.01 -10.60 4.24
CA ILE A 32 0.30 -11.80 5.03
C ILE A 32 -0.99 -12.44 5.58
N ASP A 33 -1.80 -11.67 6.31
CA ASP A 33 -2.97 -12.20 7.02
C ASP A 33 -4.18 -12.37 6.09
N HIS A 34 -4.33 -11.45 5.13
CA HIS A 34 -5.46 -11.47 4.20
C HIS A 34 -5.13 -12.06 2.82
N GLY A 35 -3.88 -12.52 2.61
CA GLY A 35 -3.46 -13.18 1.37
C GLY A 35 -3.60 -12.32 0.11
N MET A 36 -3.61 -10.99 0.26
CA MET A 36 -3.79 -10.09 -0.87
C MET A 36 -2.50 -9.98 -1.69
N ASN A 37 -2.64 -9.90 -3.01
CA ASN A 37 -1.52 -9.48 -3.86
C ASN A 37 -1.17 -8.00 -3.60
N VAL A 38 0.03 -7.59 -4.02
CA VAL A 38 0.58 -6.24 -3.74
C VAL A 38 -0.33 -5.12 -4.24
N ALA A 39 -0.94 -5.29 -5.41
CA ALA A 39 -1.82 -4.27 -5.99
C ALA A 39 -3.12 -4.11 -5.18
N LYS A 40 -3.76 -5.22 -4.79
CA LYS A 40 -4.97 -5.21 -3.96
C LYS A 40 -4.69 -4.65 -2.57
N ALA A 41 -3.59 -5.08 -1.94
CA ALA A 41 -3.17 -4.56 -0.63
C ALA A 41 -2.93 -3.04 -0.67
N THR A 42 -2.35 -2.55 -1.77
CA THR A 42 -2.08 -1.12 -2.00
C THR A 42 -3.38 -0.32 -2.12
N GLN A 43 -4.36 -0.83 -2.87
CA GLN A 43 -5.63 -0.13 -3.17
C GLN A 43 -6.66 -0.20 -2.04
N THR A 44 -6.51 -1.11 -1.08
CA THR A 44 -7.46 -1.26 0.02
C THR A 44 -7.58 0.04 0.84
N THR A 45 -8.80 0.38 1.25
CA THR A 45 -9.11 1.52 2.11
C THR A 45 -8.28 1.48 3.38
N ARG A 46 -7.66 2.61 3.75
CA ARG A 46 -6.83 2.72 4.94
C ARG A 46 -7.53 3.46 6.06
N PHE A 47 -7.14 3.10 7.28
CA PHE A 47 -7.49 3.83 8.50
C PHE A 47 -6.24 4.19 9.31
N HIS A 48 -6.38 5.11 10.25
CA HIS A 48 -5.27 5.59 11.08
C HIS A 48 -5.77 6.02 12.45
N HIS A 49 -5.06 5.58 13.50
CA HIS A 49 -5.25 6.03 14.87
C HIS A 49 -3.88 6.16 15.53
N GLN A 50 -3.58 7.33 16.08
CA GLN A 50 -2.26 7.66 16.63
C GLN A 50 -2.29 8.00 18.11
N TRP A 51 -3.30 7.47 18.82
CA TRP A 51 -3.61 7.74 20.23
C TRP A 51 -4.10 9.18 20.48
N LEU A 52 -3.33 10.20 20.09
CA LEU A 52 -3.74 11.61 20.20
C LEU A 52 -3.65 12.33 18.84
N PRO A 53 -4.69 13.05 18.40
CA PRO A 53 -6.04 13.08 18.98
C PRO A 53 -6.71 11.70 18.96
N ASP A 54 -7.64 11.47 19.90
CA ASP A 54 -8.40 10.23 20.03
C ASP A 54 -9.50 10.17 18.97
N GLU A 55 -9.09 9.87 17.74
CA GLU A 55 -9.99 9.73 16.60
C GLU A 55 -9.45 8.68 15.61
N LEU A 56 -10.38 7.87 15.11
CA LEU A 56 -10.12 6.90 14.05
C LEU A 56 -10.39 7.58 12.70
N ARG A 57 -9.32 7.92 12.00
CA ARG A 57 -9.40 8.50 10.66
C ARG A 57 -9.55 7.38 9.62
N ILE A 58 -10.52 7.49 8.73
CA ILE A 58 -10.79 6.47 7.71
C ILE A 58 -10.92 7.16 6.35
N GLU A 59 -10.26 6.60 5.33
CA GLU A 59 -10.47 6.99 3.94
C GLU A 59 -11.88 6.62 3.44
N ASP A 60 -12.26 7.17 2.29
CA ASP A 60 -13.45 6.72 1.59
C ASP A 60 -13.33 5.24 1.14
N GLY A 61 -14.48 4.56 1.06
CA GLY A 61 -14.57 3.18 0.56
C GLY A 61 -14.78 2.12 1.65
N LEU A 62 -14.73 2.47 2.93
CA LEU A 62 -15.19 1.57 3.99
C LEU A 62 -16.72 1.49 3.98
N GLU A 63 -17.26 0.29 4.17
CA GLU A 63 -18.70 0.07 4.23
C GLU A 63 -19.35 0.87 5.38
N GLN A 64 -20.52 1.46 5.11
CA GLN A 64 -21.25 2.26 6.10
C GLN A 64 -21.66 1.43 7.32
N GLU A 65 -22.05 0.16 7.15
CA GLU A 65 -22.38 -0.71 8.27
C GLU A 65 -21.17 -0.95 9.17
N THR A 66 -20.00 -1.20 8.57
CA THR A 66 -18.75 -1.36 9.33
C THR A 66 -18.39 -0.08 10.09
N THR A 67 -18.59 1.09 9.48
CA THR A 67 -18.39 2.39 10.15
C THR A 67 -19.34 2.57 11.32
N ALA A 68 -20.62 2.23 11.16
CA ALA A 68 -21.61 2.30 12.24
C ALA A 68 -21.28 1.36 13.42
N ARG A 69 -20.74 0.16 13.13
CA ARG A 69 -20.26 -0.77 14.17
C ARG A 69 -19.09 -0.17 14.97
N LEU A 70 -18.13 0.48 14.31
CA LEU A 70 -17.00 1.14 14.98
C LEU A 70 -17.47 2.26 15.93
N VAL A 71 -18.43 3.09 15.50
CA VAL A 71 -19.03 4.13 16.34
C VAL A 71 -19.75 3.51 17.55
N LYS A 72 -20.49 2.41 17.35
CA LYS A 72 -21.16 1.68 18.44
C LYS A 72 -20.18 1.11 19.46
N TRP A 73 -18.96 0.75 19.03
CA TRP A 73 -17.88 0.31 19.92
C TRP A 73 -17.16 1.46 20.64
N GLY A 74 -17.54 2.71 20.39
CA GLY A 74 -17.02 3.89 21.07
C GLY A 74 -15.92 4.64 20.32
N HIS A 75 -15.60 4.25 19.08
CA HIS A 75 -14.62 4.99 18.28
C HIS A 75 -15.18 6.32 17.78
N ILE A 76 -14.40 7.39 17.92
CA ILE A 76 -14.67 8.67 17.26
C ILE A 76 -14.18 8.56 15.81
N VAL A 77 -15.07 8.19 14.89
CA VAL A 77 -14.72 8.03 13.48
C VAL A 77 -14.73 9.39 12.76
N ARG A 78 -13.66 9.68 12.02
CA ARG A 78 -13.53 10.88 11.18
C ARG A 78 -13.18 10.51 9.75
N PRO A 79 -13.93 10.98 8.74
CA PRO A 79 -13.50 10.83 7.35
C PRO A 79 -12.22 11.65 7.12
N THR A 80 -11.36 11.18 6.23
CA THR A 80 -10.16 11.89 5.80
C THR A 80 -9.95 11.72 4.30
N GLY A 81 -9.22 12.66 3.70
CA GLY A 81 -8.65 12.44 2.37
C GLY A 81 -7.58 11.32 2.38
N PRO A 82 -6.97 11.04 1.21
CA PRO A 82 -6.07 9.92 1.04
C PRO A 82 -4.90 9.88 2.04
N ILE A 83 -4.59 8.69 2.55
CA ILE A 83 -3.56 8.39 3.53
C ILE A 83 -2.39 7.70 2.84
N GLY A 84 -1.33 8.46 2.57
CA GLY A 84 -0.05 7.94 2.09
C GLY A 84 0.01 7.66 0.59
N SER A 85 1.12 7.06 0.17
CA SER A 85 1.40 6.63 -1.19
C SER A 85 2.44 5.50 -1.17
N THR A 86 1.97 4.28 -0.99
CA THR A 86 2.85 3.11 -0.95
C THR A 86 3.49 2.81 -2.29
N GLN A 87 4.80 2.62 -2.31
CA GLN A 87 5.50 2.05 -3.46
C GLN A 87 6.08 0.71 -3.00
N THR A 88 5.57 -0.37 -3.59
CA THR A 88 5.86 -1.71 -3.09
C THR A 88 6.30 -2.63 -4.21
N VAL A 89 7.37 -3.37 -3.95
CA VAL A 89 7.81 -4.51 -4.76
C VAL A 89 7.87 -5.73 -3.86
N MET A 90 7.32 -6.84 -4.33
CA MET A 90 7.36 -8.14 -3.69
C MET A 90 7.96 -9.17 -4.64
N MET A 91 8.85 -10.01 -4.14
CA MET A 91 9.22 -11.25 -4.79
C MET A 91 8.50 -12.39 -4.09
N SER A 92 7.80 -13.24 -4.83
CA SER A 92 7.22 -14.47 -4.30
C SER A 92 7.35 -15.57 -5.34
N LYS A 93 7.85 -16.74 -4.93
CA LYS A 93 8.09 -17.90 -5.81
C LYS A 93 8.91 -17.54 -7.07
N GLY A 94 9.92 -16.69 -6.89
CA GLY A 94 10.80 -16.23 -7.98
C GLY A 94 10.18 -15.22 -8.95
N VAL A 95 8.94 -14.76 -8.70
CA VAL A 95 8.26 -13.76 -9.54
C VAL A 95 8.19 -12.43 -8.80
N PHE A 96 8.61 -11.36 -9.48
CA PHE A 96 8.45 -9.99 -8.99
C PHE A 96 7.05 -9.46 -9.31
N GLN A 97 6.43 -8.86 -8.30
CA GLN A 97 5.17 -8.14 -8.37
C GLN A 97 5.40 -6.75 -7.80
N GLY A 98 4.82 -5.73 -8.40
CA GLY A 98 4.97 -4.37 -7.91
C GLY A 98 3.68 -3.58 -8.06
N ALA A 99 3.48 -2.60 -7.17
CA ALA A 99 2.36 -1.71 -7.23
C ALA A 99 2.74 -0.30 -6.76
N SER A 100 2.30 0.68 -7.56
CA SER A 100 2.28 2.09 -7.19
C SER A 100 0.91 2.45 -6.64
N ASP A 101 0.90 3.24 -5.57
CA ASP A 101 -0.34 3.73 -4.98
C ASP A 101 -1.08 4.69 -5.91
N PRO A 102 -2.37 4.44 -6.24
CA PRO A 102 -3.14 5.33 -7.10
C PRO A 102 -3.53 6.66 -6.43
N ARG A 103 -3.39 6.78 -5.09
CA ARG A 103 -3.80 7.95 -4.33
C ARG A 103 -3.07 9.25 -4.71
N ILE A 104 -1.85 9.13 -5.23
CA ILE A 104 -1.05 10.26 -5.71
C ILE A 104 -0.70 10.01 -7.18
N GLY A 105 -1.11 10.93 -8.05
CA GLY A 105 -0.82 10.85 -9.47
C GLY A 105 0.69 10.91 -9.78
N GLY A 106 1.10 10.31 -10.90
CA GLY A 106 2.48 10.37 -11.39
C GLY A 106 3.40 9.24 -10.89
N ALA A 107 2.90 8.31 -10.07
CA ALA A 107 3.66 7.13 -9.68
C ALA A 107 3.59 6.03 -10.75
N LEU A 108 4.70 5.32 -10.97
CA LEU A 108 4.80 4.20 -11.90
C LEU A 108 5.66 3.08 -11.30
N THR A 109 5.16 1.85 -11.39
CA THR A 109 5.93 0.62 -11.14
C THR A 109 6.01 -0.15 -12.45
N LEU A 110 7.23 -0.45 -12.90
CA LEU A 110 7.49 -1.14 -14.16
C LEU A 110 8.38 -2.36 -13.88
N GLY A 111 8.08 -3.48 -14.55
CA GLY A 111 8.95 -4.65 -14.60
C GLY A 111 9.57 -4.81 -15.99
N LEU A 112 10.83 -5.22 -16.04
CA LEU A 112 11.53 -5.55 -17.28
C LEU A 112 11.60 -7.07 -17.44
N SER A 113 11.17 -7.59 -18.60
CA SER A 113 11.48 -8.97 -18.99
C SER A 113 12.76 -8.99 -19.82
N GLY A 114 13.53 -10.09 -19.80
CA GLY A 114 14.88 -10.18 -20.39
C GLY A 114 15.04 -9.71 -21.84
N ASN A 115 13.96 -9.58 -22.62
CA ASN A 115 13.99 -9.06 -23.99
C ASN A 115 13.84 -7.53 -24.11
N SER A 116 13.44 -6.83 -23.05
CA SER A 116 13.15 -5.38 -23.08
C SER A 116 14.41 -4.48 -23.11
N PHE A 117 15.57 -5.01 -22.73
CA PHE A 117 16.83 -4.25 -22.74
C PHE A 117 17.41 -3.99 -24.14
N LEU A 118 16.92 -4.66 -25.19
CA LEU A 118 17.48 -4.57 -26.53
C LEU A 118 16.76 -3.57 -27.44
N GLN A 119 15.60 -3.03 -27.04
CA GLN A 119 14.82 -2.12 -27.89
C GLN A 119 15.01 -0.63 -27.56
N ASP A 120 15.40 -0.27 -26.32
CA ASP A 120 15.49 1.15 -25.90
C ASP A 120 16.89 1.77 -26.00
N LYS A 121 17.83 1.12 -26.71
CA LYS A 121 19.20 1.62 -26.89
C LYS A 121 19.43 2.42 -28.18
N VAL A 122 18.49 3.24 -28.63
CA VAL A 122 18.82 4.37 -29.54
C VAL A 122 17.86 5.54 -29.30
N LEU A 123 18.16 6.40 -28.32
CA LEU A 123 17.71 7.79 -28.39
C LEU A 123 18.77 8.58 -29.17
N PRO A 124 18.44 9.23 -30.30
CA PRO A 124 19.36 10.11 -31.00
C PRO A 124 19.79 11.23 -30.04
N ARG A 125 21.10 11.43 -29.90
CA ARG A 125 21.63 12.67 -29.34
C ARG A 125 21.54 13.72 -30.44
N GLU A 126 20.61 14.66 -30.29
CA GLU A 126 20.76 16.02 -30.84
C GLU A 126 21.22 16.95 -29.72
#